data_AF-A0A8S3ZCI5-F1
#
_entry.id   AF-A0A8S3ZCI5-F1
#
_cell.length_a   1.000
_cell.length_b   1.000
_cell.length_c   1.000
_cell.angle_alpha   90.00
_cell.angle_beta   90.00
_cell.angle_gamma   90.00
#
_symmetry.space_group_name_H-M   'P 1'
#
loop_
_entity.id
_entity.type
_entity.pdbx_description
1 polymer ?
#
loop_
_entity_poly.entity_id
_entity_poly.type
_entity_poly.pdbx_seq_one_letter_code
_entity_poly.pdbx_strand_id
1 'polypeptide(L)'
;PHKDGSKPYRLTPNKPVMKAAAMRAAVPTQSVRPTTRKQKEYSLKAYYPSKLDGMELKILEQPEPQHRARYQTEGSRGAIKDASQQGFPVIKLYGYNKPAKLQVFIGDECGRVKPHGFYQACRVFGKNSTACVEQEIEDTTVIEIAVLPENDMTVKLDCVGILKLRNADVERRIGPKRAREKKKANTRARLVMRCLVDKSDGNQQILQAVSNPIVC
;
A
#
# COMPACT_ATOMS: atom_id res chain seq x y z
N PRO A 1 2.19 69.57 -31.30
CA PRO A 1 2.72 69.90 -32.63
C PRO A 1 3.60 68.79 -33.20
N HIS A 2 3.04 67.89 -34.01
CA HIS A 2 3.69 67.24 -35.14
C HIS A 2 2.59 66.64 -36.04
N LYS A 3 2.68 66.91 -37.35
CA LYS A 3 1.73 66.60 -38.42
C LYS A 3 2.14 65.35 -39.22
N ASP A 4 1.14 64.77 -39.91
CA ASP A 4 1.13 64.07 -41.22
C ASP A 4 2.06 62.86 -41.43
N GLY A 5 1.75 61.81 -42.19
CA GLY A 5 0.68 61.47 -43.13
C GLY A 5 1.18 60.35 -44.08
N SER A 6 0.25 59.57 -44.65
CA SER A 6 0.38 58.70 -45.87
C SER A 6 1.22 57.40 -45.90
N LYS A 7 0.57 56.31 -46.39
CA LYS A 7 1.10 55.01 -46.95
C LYS A 7 1.67 55.23 -48.39
N PRO A 8 2.17 54.26 -49.23
CA PRO A 8 1.98 52.76 -49.25
C PRO A 8 3.07 51.84 -49.93
N TYR A 9 2.80 50.51 -50.02
CA TYR A 9 3.26 49.44 -50.99
C TYR A 9 4.80 49.20 -51.18
N ARG A 10 5.40 48.06 -51.63
CA ARG A 10 5.08 46.72 -52.19
C ARG A 10 6.40 45.88 -52.25
N LEU A 11 6.25 44.55 -52.43
CA LEU A 11 7.11 43.58 -53.17
C LEU A 11 8.45 43.04 -52.62
N THR A 12 8.47 41.70 -52.54
CA THR A 12 9.56 40.69 -52.51
C THR A 12 10.43 40.70 -53.81
N PRO A 13 11.39 39.77 -54.11
CA PRO A 13 12.06 38.68 -53.35
C PRO A 13 13.61 38.55 -53.57
N ASN A 14 14.21 37.53 -52.93
CA ASN A 14 15.35 36.68 -53.41
C ASN A 14 16.84 37.06 -53.23
N LYS A 15 17.49 36.35 -52.27
CA LYS A 15 18.69 35.44 -52.37
C LYS A 15 20.07 36.00 -52.83
N PRO A 16 21.21 35.28 -52.60
CA PRO A 16 21.67 34.45 -51.46
C PRO A 16 23.17 34.70 -51.07
N VAL A 17 23.76 33.78 -50.26
CA VAL A 17 25.20 33.50 -50.00
C VAL A 17 25.90 34.46 -49.00
N MET A 18 26.69 34.08 -47.97
CA MET A 18 27.59 32.94 -47.74
C MET A 18 27.92 32.70 -46.24
N LYS A 19 28.50 31.50 -45.97
CA LYS A 19 29.40 31.06 -44.88
C LYS A 19 28.72 30.74 -43.52
N ALA A 20 29.10 29.71 -42.77
CA ALA A 20 30.28 28.86 -42.77
C ALA A 20 29.93 27.46 -42.21
N ALA A 21 30.69 26.45 -42.64
CA ALA A 21 30.63 25.10 -42.10
C ALA A 21 31.14 25.04 -40.64
N ALA A 22 30.42 24.31 -39.79
CA ALA A 22 30.94 23.77 -38.55
C ALA A 22 30.39 22.34 -38.39
N MET A 23 31.24 21.34 -38.66
CA MET A 23 30.94 19.95 -38.35
C MET A 23 30.92 19.80 -36.82
N ARG A 24 29.74 19.55 -36.24
CA ARG A 24 29.61 19.06 -34.86
C ARG A 24 29.41 17.55 -34.91
N ALA A 25 30.34 16.81 -34.32
CA ALA A 25 30.19 15.39 -34.07
C ALA A 25 28.97 15.16 -33.15
N ALA A 26 28.03 14.34 -33.60
CA ALA A 26 26.87 13.96 -32.81
C ALA A 26 27.31 13.01 -31.68
N VAL A 27 27.21 13.48 -30.43
CA VAL A 27 27.28 12.63 -29.25
C VAL A 27 25.99 11.82 -29.20
N PRO A 28 26.01 10.47 -29.20
CA PRO A 28 24.79 9.69 -29.09
C PRO A 28 24.25 9.85 -27.66
N THR A 29 23.16 10.60 -27.51
CA THR A 29 22.34 10.63 -26.30
C THR A 29 21.70 9.25 -26.13
N GLN A 30 22.35 8.39 -25.35
CA GLN A 30 21.72 7.17 -24.86
C GLN A 30 20.56 7.57 -23.96
N SER A 31 19.35 7.23 -24.36
CA SER A 31 18.17 7.31 -23.51
C SER A 31 18.38 6.41 -22.30
N VAL A 32 18.67 6.99 -21.13
CA VAL A 32 18.64 6.25 -19.87
C VAL A 32 17.19 5.86 -19.62
N ARG A 33 16.82 4.61 -19.96
CA ARG A 33 15.55 4.05 -19.52
C ARG A 33 15.61 3.95 -17.99
N PRO A 34 14.64 4.49 -17.24
CA PRO A 34 14.56 4.22 -15.82
C PRO A 34 14.35 2.71 -15.66
N THR A 35 15.36 2.02 -15.12
CA THR A 35 15.24 0.63 -14.70
C THR A 35 14.41 0.63 -13.42
N THR A 36 13.09 0.71 -13.55
CA THR A 36 12.20 0.32 -12.47
C THR A 36 12.42 -1.17 -12.25
N ARG A 37 13.28 -1.55 -11.29
CA ARG A 37 13.28 -2.90 -10.73
C ARG A 37 11.83 -3.15 -10.31
N LYS A 38 11.10 -3.98 -11.07
CA LYS A 38 9.79 -4.47 -10.65
C LYS A 38 10.01 -5.09 -9.28
N GLN A 39 9.49 -4.44 -8.23
CA GLN A 39 9.51 -5.02 -6.89
C GLN A 39 8.86 -6.40 -6.99
N LYS A 40 9.54 -7.42 -6.48
CA LYS A 40 9.02 -8.78 -6.48
C LYS A 40 7.78 -8.80 -5.58
N GLU A 41 6.61 -8.86 -6.20
CA GLU A 41 5.34 -8.81 -5.47
C GLU A 41 5.02 -10.19 -4.90
N TYR A 42 5.00 -10.29 -3.58
CA TYR A 42 4.78 -11.54 -2.86
C TYR A 42 3.28 -11.82 -2.70
N SER A 43 2.86 -13.03 -3.07
CA SER A 43 1.43 -13.41 -3.02
C SER A 43 0.84 -13.30 -1.61
N LEU A 44 -0.35 -12.72 -1.48
CA LEU A 44 -1.09 -12.64 -0.21
C LEU A 44 -1.63 -13.99 0.27
N LYS A 45 -1.62 -15.01 -0.60
CA LYS A 45 -2.16 -16.34 -0.33
C LYS A 45 -1.08 -17.35 0.06
N ALA A 46 0.19 -16.99 -0.08
CA ALA A 46 1.31 -17.85 0.29
C ALA A 46 1.40 -18.01 1.81
N TYR A 47 1.97 -19.14 2.25
CA TYR A 47 2.23 -19.35 3.66
C TYR A 47 3.56 -18.68 4.02
N TYR A 48 3.55 -17.92 5.11
CA TYR A 48 4.73 -17.30 5.69
C TYR A 48 4.72 -17.57 7.20
N PRO A 49 5.84 -18.00 7.78
CA PRO A 49 5.93 -18.27 9.21
C PRO A 49 6.00 -16.97 10.02
N SER A 50 5.63 -17.01 11.29
CA SER A 50 5.86 -15.89 12.22
C SER A 50 7.30 -15.82 12.72
N LYS A 51 8.07 -16.92 12.58
CA LYS A 51 9.46 -17.06 13.00
C LYS A 51 10.31 -17.64 11.89
N LEU A 52 11.46 -17.03 11.60
CA LEU A 52 12.42 -17.52 10.62
C LEU A 52 13.78 -16.87 10.86
N ASP A 53 14.86 -17.64 10.78
CA ASP A 53 16.24 -17.15 10.86
C ASP A 53 16.54 -16.25 12.07
N GLY A 54 16.05 -16.64 13.26
CA GLY A 54 16.25 -15.88 14.50
C GLY A 54 15.40 -14.60 14.63
N MET A 55 14.58 -14.29 13.63
CA MET A 55 13.59 -13.21 13.68
C MET A 55 12.21 -13.74 14.04
N GLU A 56 11.42 -12.92 14.72
CA GLU A 56 10.02 -13.21 15.09
C GLU A 56 9.15 -11.97 14.87
N LEU A 57 8.06 -12.12 14.13
CA LEU A 57 7.00 -11.14 14.07
C LEU A 57 5.88 -11.54 15.04
N LYS A 58 5.68 -10.74 16.08
CA LYS A 58 4.77 -11.07 17.19
C LYS A 58 3.80 -9.93 17.49
N ILE A 59 2.54 -10.29 17.66
CA ILE A 59 1.49 -9.39 18.13
C ILE A 59 1.63 -9.26 19.65
N LEU A 60 1.85 -8.03 20.12
CA LEU A 60 1.93 -7.71 21.54
C LEU A 60 0.55 -7.43 22.12
N GLU A 61 -0.24 -6.61 21.41
CA GLU A 61 -1.61 -6.30 21.78
C GLU A 61 -2.57 -6.73 20.67
N GLN A 62 -3.52 -7.60 21.01
CA GLN A 62 -4.52 -8.12 20.07
C GLN A 62 -5.61 -7.07 19.80
N PRO A 63 -6.23 -7.11 18.60
CA PRO A 63 -7.38 -6.26 18.32
C PRO A 63 -8.57 -6.64 19.20
N GLU A 64 -9.48 -5.67 19.31
CA GLU A 64 -10.79 -5.85 19.89
C GLU A 64 -11.56 -7.02 19.24
N PRO A 65 -12.36 -7.77 20.00
CA PRO A 65 -13.10 -8.92 19.47
C PRO A 65 -14.22 -8.50 18.52
N GLN A 66 -14.65 -7.24 18.56
CA GLN A 66 -15.71 -6.69 17.71
C GLN A 66 -15.34 -5.28 17.25
N HIS A 67 -15.34 -5.06 15.94
CA HIS A 67 -15.07 -3.77 15.33
C HIS A 67 -16.08 -3.49 14.22
N ARG A 68 -16.94 -2.49 14.36
CA ARG A 68 -17.96 -2.22 13.34
C ARG A 68 -17.30 -1.71 12.05
N ALA A 69 -17.27 -2.54 11.01
CA ALA A 69 -16.81 -2.12 9.68
C ALA A 69 -17.72 -1.03 9.08
N ARG A 70 -17.19 -0.21 8.18
CA ARG A 70 -17.93 0.89 7.53
C ARG A 70 -17.90 0.74 6.02
N TYR A 71 -18.99 1.11 5.35
CA TYR A 71 -19.04 1.25 3.90
C TYR A 71 -18.26 2.49 3.44
N GLN A 72 -17.94 2.54 2.15
CA GLN A 72 -17.21 3.67 1.57
C GLN A 72 -17.94 5.01 1.73
N THR A 73 -19.28 5.00 1.71
CA THR A 73 -20.13 6.20 1.83
C THR A 73 -20.37 6.66 3.26
N GLU A 74 -19.99 5.85 4.26
CA GLU A 74 -20.06 6.27 5.65
C GLU A 74 -18.85 7.18 5.98
N GLY A 75 -18.99 8.02 7.02
CA GLY A 75 -17.97 8.99 7.45
C GLY A 75 -16.67 8.36 7.99
N SER A 76 -16.06 8.96 9.04
CA SER A 76 -14.80 8.44 9.60
C SER A 76 -14.92 6.93 9.93
N ARG A 77 -13.97 6.13 9.40
CA ARG A 77 -14.03 4.67 9.45
C ARG A 77 -13.55 4.08 10.78
N GLY A 78 -12.90 4.90 11.62
CA GLY A 78 -12.35 4.49 12.90
C GLY A 78 -11.18 3.52 12.75
N ALA A 79 -10.10 3.71 13.51
CA ALA A 79 -9.06 2.71 13.60
C ALA A 79 -9.51 1.59 14.55
N ILE A 80 -9.06 0.36 14.27
CA ILE A 80 -9.32 -0.81 15.10
C ILE A 80 -8.67 -0.61 16.47
N LYS A 81 -9.42 -0.85 17.54
CA LYS A 81 -8.92 -0.75 18.92
C LYS A 81 -8.32 -2.07 19.38
N ASP A 82 -7.56 -2.01 20.46
CA ASP A 82 -7.16 -3.21 21.19
C ASP A 82 -8.32 -3.74 22.06
N ALA A 83 -8.10 -4.90 22.68
CA ALA A 83 -9.09 -5.48 23.60
C ALA A 83 -9.43 -4.56 24.79
N SER A 84 -8.53 -3.66 25.19
CA SER A 84 -8.77 -2.71 26.30
C SER A 84 -9.66 -1.53 25.91
N GLN A 85 -9.87 -1.29 24.61
CA GLN A 85 -10.54 -0.10 24.05
C GLN A 85 -9.82 1.23 24.31
N GLN A 86 -8.70 1.22 25.04
CA GLN A 86 -7.91 2.41 25.35
C GLN A 86 -6.72 2.58 24.39
N GLY A 87 -6.35 1.52 23.69
CA GLY A 87 -5.20 1.49 22.80
C GLY A 87 -5.56 1.08 21.39
N PHE A 88 -4.58 0.46 20.74
CA PHE A 88 -4.66 -0.06 19.38
C PHE A 88 -3.84 -1.35 19.33
N PRO A 89 -4.09 -2.24 18.36
CA PRO A 89 -3.26 -3.42 18.19
C PRO A 89 -1.78 -3.03 18.01
N VAL A 90 -0.88 -3.79 18.62
CA VAL A 90 0.56 -3.54 18.59
C VAL A 90 1.27 -4.79 18.08
N ILE A 91 2.21 -4.59 17.16
CA ILE A 91 3.06 -5.66 16.63
C ILE A 91 4.52 -5.27 16.72
N LYS A 92 5.37 -6.24 17.02
CA LYS A 92 6.82 -6.05 17.12
C LYS A 92 7.58 -7.08 16.29
N LEU A 93 8.62 -6.61 15.62
CA LEU A 93 9.60 -7.45 14.93
C LEU A 93 10.84 -7.62 15.81
N TYR A 94 11.07 -8.84 16.27
CA TYR A 94 12.24 -9.23 17.05
C TYR A 94 13.34 -9.78 16.14
N GLY A 95 14.60 -9.65 16.56
CA GLY A 95 15.76 -10.21 15.85
C GLY A 95 16.17 -9.45 14.58
N TYR A 96 15.64 -8.23 14.38
CA TYR A 96 15.96 -7.36 13.25
C TYR A 96 16.13 -5.92 13.76
N ASN A 97 17.06 -5.12 13.21
CA ASN A 97 17.26 -3.72 13.64
C ASN A 97 17.42 -2.71 12.50
N LYS A 98 17.01 -3.06 11.28
CA LYS A 98 17.03 -2.15 10.12
C LYS A 98 15.60 -1.69 9.79
N PRO A 99 15.42 -0.58 9.06
CA PRO A 99 14.12 -0.22 8.54
C PRO A 99 13.49 -1.36 7.72
N ALA A 100 12.21 -1.64 7.96
CA ALA A 100 11.44 -2.67 7.27
C ALA A 100 10.04 -2.16 6.92
N LYS A 101 9.30 -2.96 6.16
CA LYS A 101 7.93 -2.64 5.74
C LYS A 101 6.95 -3.62 6.33
N LEU A 102 6.05 -3.11 7.15
CA LEU A 102 4.89 -3.85 7.64
C LEU A 102 3.73 -3.65 6.67
N GLN A 103 3.16 -4.74 6.20
CA GLN A 103 1.99 -4.75 5.34
C GLN A 103 0.82 -5.38 6.10
N VAL A 104 -0.29 -4.66 6.18
CA VAL A 104 -1.49 -5.06 6.91
C VAL A 104 -2.66 -5.18 5.95
N PHE A 105 -3.35 -6.32 5.99
CA PHE A 105 -4.58 -6.53 5.21
C PHE A 105 -5.59 -7.36 5.99
N ILE A 106 -6.84 -7.38 5.50
CA ILE A 106 -7.93 -8.11 6.15
C ILE A 106 -8.03 -9.52 5.55
N GLY A 107 -7.88 -10.54 6.39
CA GLY A 107 -7.94 -11.95 6.02
C GLY A 107 -9.21 -12.66 6.49
N ASP A 108 -9.46 -13.85 5.93
CA ASP A 108 -10.52 -14.77 6.36
C ASP A 108 -10.35 -15.19 7.85
N GLU A 109 -11.46 -15.42 8.56
CA GLU A 109 -11.49 -15.81 9.99
C GLU A 109 -10.66 -17.05 10.33
N CYS A 110 -10.68 -18.07 9.48
CA CYS A 110 -10.13 -19.38 9.83
C CYS A 110 -9.31 -19.99 8.69
N GLY A 111 -8.54 -21.02 9.02
CA GLY A 111 -7.70 -21.75 8.08
C GLY A 111 -6.56 -20.93 7.50
N ARG A 112 -6.11 -21.34 6.31
CA ARG A 112 -4.99 -20.71 5.59
C ARG A 112 -5.30 -19.24 5.28
N VAL A 113 -4.30 -18.40 5.50
CA VAL A 113 -4.35 -16.96 5.21
C VAL A 113 -4.73 -16.72 3.74
N LYS A 114 -5.82 -15.98 3.57
CA LYS A 114 -6.35 -15.51 2.29
C LYS A 114 -7.01 -14.15 2.53
N PRO A 115 -6.92 -13.20 1.58
CA PRO A 115 -7.68 -11.96 1.65
C PRO A 115 -9.18 -12.19 1.84
N HIS A 116 -9.80 -11.40 2.73
CA HIS A 116 -11.23 -11.48 2.99
C HIS A 116 -12.03 -10.99 1.77
N GLY A 117 -13.07 -11.73 1.39
CA GLY A 117 -13.84 -11.40 0.19
C GLY A 117 -14.69 -10.13 0.30
N PHE A 118 -15.21 -9.86 1.49
CA PHE A 118 -16.19 -8.79 1.76
C PHE A 118 -15.64 -7.57 2.49
N TYR A 119 -14.39 -7.64 2.95
CA TYR A 119 -13.73 -6.60 3.71
C TYR A 119 -12.40 -6.25 3.05
N GLN A 120 -12.03 -4.98 3.13
CA GLN A 120 -10.72 -4.46 2.78
C GLN A 120 -10.14 -3.73 3.99
N ALA A 121 -8.82 -3.62 4.05
CA ALA A 121 -8.21 -2.65 4.96
C ALA A 121 -8.48 -1.26 4.40
N CYS A 122 -8.57 -0.25 5.27
CA CYS A 122 -8.59 1.13 4.83
C CYS A 122 -7.69 1.97 5.72
N ARG A 123 -7.04 2.95 5.09
CA ARG A 123 -6.30 3.97 5.83
C ARG A 123 -7.25 4.83 6.66
N VAL A 124 -6.89 5.04 7.92
CA VAL A 124 -7.55 5.98 8.83
C VAL A 124 -6.64 7.17 9.05
N PHE A 125 -7.19 8.38 8.89
CA PHE A 125 -6.48 9.62 9.13
C PHE A 125 -6.80 10.12 10.54
N GLY A 126 -5.75 10.43 11.31
CA GLY A 126 -5.85 11.13 12.59
C GLY A 126 -4.74 12.17 12.70
N LYS A 127 -4.92 13.18 13.56
CA LYS A 127 -3.90 14.23 13.78
C LYS A 127 -2.53 13.66 14.15
N ASN A 128 -2.53 12.53 14.88
CA ASN A 128 -1.32 11.85 15.37
C ASN A 128 -1.26 10.38 14.93
N SER A 129 -2.01 9.99 13.89
CA SER A 129 -2.01 8.60 13.41
C SER A 129 -0.69 8.26 12.72
N THR A 130 -0.23 7.02 12.86
CA THR A 130 0.97 6.52 12.20
C THR A 130 0.89 6.71 10.68
N ALA A 131 1.95 7.27 10.09
CA ALA A 131 2.04 7.46 8.65
C ALA A 131 2.03 6.11 7.93
N CYS A 132 1.21 6.00 6.88
CA CYS A 132 1.06 4.79 6.10
C CYS A 132 0.68 5.09 4.65
N VAL A 133 0.88 4.11 3.78
CA VAL A 133 0.52 4.15 2.37
C VAL A 133 -0.49 3.05 2.09
N GLU A 134 -1.49 3.36 1.28
CA GLU A 134 -2.44 2.37 0.77
C GLU A 134 -1.95 1.87 -0.58
N GLN A 135 -1.90 0.56 -0.76
CA GLN A 135 -1.50 -0.10 -2.01
C GLN A 135 -2.49 -1.21 -2.35
N GLU A 136 -2.59 -1.56 -3.62
CA GLU A 136 -3.39 -2.69 -4.09
C GLU A 136 -2.46 -3.84 -4.49
N ILE A 137 -2.69 -5.03 -3.91
CA ILE A 137 -1.96 -6.27 -4.18
C ILE A 137 -3.00 -7.37 -4.36
N GLU A 138 -3.02 -8.06 -5.50
CA GLU A 138 -4.02 -9.10 -5.80
C GLU A 138 -5.47 -8.66 -5.49
N ASP A 139 -5.88 -7.49 -6.01
CA ASP A 139 -7.19 -6.86 -5.79
C ASP A 139 -7.53 -6.65 -4.29
N THR A 140 -6.52 -6.58 -3.43
CA THR A 140 -6.66 -6.42 -1.98
C THR A 140 -5.95 -5.16 -1.55
N THR A 141 -6.66 -4.33 -0.80
CA THR A 141 -6.08 -3.14 -0.20
C THR A 141 -5.17 -3.54 0.96
N VAL A 142 -3.90 -3.16 0.86
CA VAL A 142 -2.84 -3.40 1.82
C VAL A 142 -2.35 -2.07 2.36
N ILE A 143 -2.32 -1.93 3.68
CA ILE A 143 -1.75 -0.76 4.36
C ILE A 143 -0.29 -1.05 4.65
N GLU A 144 0.60 -0.27 4.04
CA GLU A 144 2.03 -0.34 4.26
C GLU A 144 2.46 0.72 5.29
N ILE A 145 3.16 0.27 6.33
CA ILE A 145 3.64 1.05 7.46
C ILE A 145 5.15 0.81 7.60
N ALA A 146 5.92 1.87 7.84
CA ALA A 146 7.34 1.74 8.13
C ALA A 146 7.55 1.13 9.53
N VAL A 147 8.40 0.10 9.61
CA VAL A 147 8.92 -0.43 10.88
C VAL A 147 10.31 0.13 11.05
N LEU A 148 10.54 0.82 12.17
CA LEU A 148 11.71 1.64 12.38
C LEU A 148 12.46 1.22 13.67
N PRO A 149 13.80 1.12 13.64
CA PRO A 149 14.59 0.76 14.82
C PRO A 149 14.46 1.77 15.96
N GLU A 150 14.21 3.04 15.65
CA GLU A 150 14.01 4.13 16.60
C GLU A 150 12.81 3.89 17.53
N ASN A 151 11.84 3.09 17.07
CA ASN A 151 10.66 2.69 17.84
C ASN A 151 10.77 1.23 18.35
N ASP A 152 11.99 0.72 18.56
CA ASP A 152 12.24 -0.65 19.02
C ASP A 152 11.50 -1.68 18.15
N MET A 153 11.50 -1.43 16.83
CA MET A 153 10.86 -2.28 15.82
C MET A 153 9.37 -2.59 16.10
N THR A 154 8.71 -1.67 16.82
CA THR A 154 7.33 -1.81 17.28
C THR A 154 6.43 -0.84 16.51
N VAL A 155 5.28 -1.34 16.07
CA VAL A 155 4.28 -0.56 15.34
C VAL A 155 2.92 -0.70 16.02
N LYS A 156 2.29 0.45 16.25
CA LYS A 156 0.93 0.58 16.73
C LYS A 156 0.00 0.80 15.54
N LEU A 157 -1.05 -0.02 15.39
CA LEU A 157 -1.93 -0.01 14.22
C LEU A 157 -3.06 1.02 14.30
N ASP A 158 -2.74 2.26 14.68
CA ASP A 158 -3.72 3.35 14.84
C ASP A 158 -4.18 4.01 13.54
N CYS A 159 -3.69 3.52 12.39
CA CYS A 159 -4.04 4.00 11.06
C CYS A 159 -4.78 2.95 10.20
N VAL A 160 -5.18 1.82 10.78
CA VAL A 160 -5.85 0.71 10.08
C VAL A 160 -7.30 0.56 10.54
N GLY A 161 -8.23 0.65 9.59
CA GLY A 161 -9.66 0.36 9.77
C GLY A 161 -10.16 -0.74 8.83
N ILE A 162 -11.44 -1.09 8.93
CA ILE A 162 -12.08 -2.12 8.09
C ILE A 162 -13.17 -1.49 7.20
N LEU A 163 -12.99 -1.62 5.88
CA LEU A 163 -13.96 -1.22 4.86
C LEU A 163 -14.85 -2.41 4.49
N LYS A 164 -16.16 -2.27 4.63
CA LYS A 164 -17.16 -3.20 4.12
C LYS A 164 -17.42 -2.91 2.63
N LEU A 165 -17.20 -3.92 1.78
CA LEU A 165 -17.54 -3.85 0.36
C LEU A 165 -19.05 -4.08 0.14
N ARG A 166 -19.62 -3.43 -0.88
CA ARG A 166 -20.98 -3.71 -1.34
C ARG A 166 -20.98 -5.05 -2.09
N ASN A 167 -22.13 -5.72 -2.15
CA ASN A 167 -22.22 -7.03 -2.81
C ASN A 167 -21.77 -6.98 -4.27
N ALA A 168 -22.14 -5.94 -5.02
CA ALA A 168 -21.69 -5.76 -6.41
C ALA A 168 -20.16 -5.65 -6.53
N ASP A 169 -19.49 -5.01 -5.57
CA ASP A 169 -18.04 -4.87 -5.57
C ASP A 169 -17.35 -6.20 -5.21
N VAL A 170 -17.94 -6.97 -4.29
CA VAL A 170 -17.49 -8.33 -3.94
C VAL A 170 -17.60 -9.26 -5.13
N GLU A 171 -18.73 -9.25 -5.84
CA GLU A 171 -18.94 -10.08 -7.03
C GLU A 171 -17.95 -9.77 -8.14
N ARG A 172 -17.62 -8.49 -8.38
CA ARG A 172 -16.56 -8.11 -9.32
C ARG A 172 -15.17 -8.59 -8.87
N ARG A 173 -14.88 -8.53 -7.56
CA ARG A 173 -13.55 -8.86 -7.02
C ARG A 173 -13.27 -10.36 -6.94
N ILE A 174 -14.20 -11.15 -6.38
CA ILE A 174 -13.99 -12.59 -6.13
C ILE A 174 -14.84 -13.50 -7.02
N GLY A 175 -15.69 -12.93 -7.86
CA GLY A 175 -16.63 -13.66 -8.70
C GLY A 175 -17.94 -14.01 -7.95
N PRO A 176 -19.07 -14.09 -8.68
CA PRO A 176 -20.40 -14.29 -8.08
C PRO A 176 -20.54 -15.63 -7.35
N LYS A 177 -19.91 -16.70 -7.86
CA LYS A 177 -19.94 -18.02 -7.24
C LYS A 177 -19.30 -18.00 -5.84
N ARG A 178 -18.06 -17.48 -5.73
CA ARG A 178 -17.34 -17.39 -4.44
C ARG A 178 -18.01 -16.39 -3.49
N ALA A 179 -18.56 -15.29 -4.02
CA ALA A 179 -19.33 -14.34 -3.22
C ALA A 179 -20.53 -15.03 -2.54
N ARG A 180 -21.28 -15.86 -3.28
CA ARG A 180 -22.41 -16.62 -2.73
C ARG A 180 -21.95 -17.64 -1.68
N GLU A 181 -20.89 -18.40 -1.96
CA GLU A 181 -20.33 -19.41 -1.04
C GLU A 181 -19.87 -18.78 0.29
N LYS A 182 -19.13 -17.67 0.22
CA LYS A 182 -18.56 -17.01 1.40
C LYS A 182 -19.55 -16.14 2.19
N LYS A 183 -20.77 -15.94 1.71
CA LYS A 183 -21.77 -15.03 2.33
C LYS A 183 -22.12 -15.41 3.77
N LYS A 184 -22.05 -16.69 4.15
CA LYS A 184 -22.40 -17.16 5.50
C LYS A 184 -21.33 -16.89 6.56
N ALA A 185 -20.07 -16.76 6.17
CA ALA A 185 -18.92 -16.56 7.08
C ALA A 185 -18.25 -15.19 6.83
N ASN A 186 -19.04 -14.19 6.41
CA ASN A 186 -18.52 -12.90 5.94
C ASN A 186 -18.47 -11.82 7.01
N THR A 187 -18.91 -12.10 8.24
CA THR A 187 -18.98 -11.14 9.35
C THR A 187 -17.78 -11.23 10.29
N ARG A 188 -16.81 -12.09 9.98
CA ARG A 188 -15.62 -12.27 10.81
C ARG A 188 -14.37 -12.22 9.96
N ALA A 189 -13.35 -11.55 10.48
CA ALA A 189 -12.08 -11.38 9.79
C ALA A 189 -10.91 -11.43 10.76
N ARG A 190 -9.68 -11.48 10.23
CA ARG A 190 -8.46 -11.31 11.02
C ARG A 190 -7.61 -10.22 10.42
N LEU A 191 -6.86 -9.50 11.25
CA LEU A 191 -5.73 -8.72 10.79
C LEU A 191 -4.62 -9.69 10.40
N VAL A 192 -4.11 -9.55 9.18
CA VAL A 192 -2.92 -10.24 8.72
C VAL A 192 -1.83 -9.20 8.60
N MET A 193 -0.75 -9.42 9.32
CA MET A 193 0.40 -8.53 9.39
C MET A 193 1.61 -9.28 8.86
N ARG A 194 2.21 -8.77 7.79
CA ARG A 194 3.43 -9.36 7.21
C ARG A 194 4.54 -8.32 7.16
N CYS A 195 5.74 -8.71 7.56
CA CYS A 195 6.89 -7.83 7.53
C CYS A 195 7.87 -8.31 6.46
N LEU A 196 8.19 -7.44 5.50
CA LEU A 196 9.21 -7.66 4.50
C LEU A 196 10.54 -7.18 5.08
N VAL A 197 11.49 -8.10 5.25
CA VAL A 197 12.81 -7.81 5.82
C VAL A 197 13.91 -8.21 4.84
N ASP A 198 14.89 -7.33 4.71
CA ASP A 198 16.08 -7.57 3.88
C ASP A 198 17.11 -8.36 4.69
N LYS A 199 17.52 -9.51 4.16
CA LYS A 199 18.59 -10.35 4.72
C LYS A 199 19.98 -9.79 4.37
N SER A 200 21.00 -10.32 5.05
CA SER A 200 22.41 -9.98 4.78
C SER A 200 22.89 -10.41 3.39
N ASP A 201 22.30 -11.45 2.80
CA ASP A 201 22.59 -11.94 1.45
C ASP A 201 21.93 -11.11 0.34
N GLY A 202 21.19 -10.05 0.70
CA GLY A 202 20.44 -9.21 -0.23
C GLY A 202 19.10 -9.78 -0.68
N ASN A 203 18.71 -10.98 -0.23
CA ASN A 203 17.37 -11.50 -0.44
C ASN A 203 16.38 -10.90 0.55
N GLN A 204 15.10 -10.95 0.17
CA GLN A 204 14.00 -10.58 1.04
C GLN A 204 13.33 -11.83 1.59
N GLN A 205 12.90 -11.74 2.84
CA GLN A 205 12.01 -12.72 3.45
C GLN A 205 10.79 -12.06 4.06
N ILE A 206 9.77 -12.87 4.30
CA ILE A 206 8.52 -12.44 4.90
C ILE A 206 8.25 -13.24 6.16
N LEU A 207 8.04 -12.50 7.24
CA LEU A 207 7.43 -13.02 8.46
C LEU A 207 5.96 -12.61 8.48
N GLN A 208 5.08 -13.47 8.96
CA GLN A 208 3.64 -13.19 9.03
C GLN A 208 3.04 -13.60 10.35
N ALA A 209 2.31 -12.67 10.96
CA ALA A 209 1.49 -12.91 12.13
C ALA A 209 0.02 -12.65 11.78
N VAL A 210 -0.87 -13.40 12.40
CA VAL A 210 -2.31 -13.29 12.19
C VAL A 210 -2.97 -13.08 13.55
N SER A 211 -3.86 -12.09 13.63
CA SER A 211 -4.55 -11.76 14.88
C SER A 211 -5.62 -12.78 15.26
N ASN A 212 -6.15 -12.60 16.47
CA ASN A 212 -7.45 -13.16 16.83
C ASN A 212 -8.55 -12.66 15.87
N PRO A 213 -9.62 -13.45 15.66
CA PRO A 213 -10.78 -13.03 14.89
C PRO A 213 -11.46 -11.79 15.47
N ILE A 214 -11.95 -10.94 14.57
CA ILE A 214 -12.74 -9.74 14.82
C ILE A 214 -14.11 -9.95 14.20
N VAL A 215 -15.18 -9.70 14.96
CA VAL A 215 -16.55 -9.62 14.45
C VAL A 215 -16.79 -8.22 13.87
N CYS A 216 -17.22 -8.13 12.62
CA CYS A 216 -17.19 -6.91 11.81
C CYS A 216 -18.55 -6.38 11.36
#